data_AF-A0A914K3P5-F1
#
_entry.id   AF-A0A914K3P5-F1
#
_cell.length_a   1.000
_cell.length_b   1.000
_cell.length_c   1.000
_cell.angle_alpha   90.00
_cell.angle_beta   90.00
_cell.angle_gamma   90.00
#
_symmetry.space_group_name_H-M   'P 1'
#
loop_
_entity.id
_entity.type
_entity.pdbx_description
1 polymer ?
#
loop_
_entity_poly.entity_id
_entity_poly.type
_entity_poly.pdbx_seq_one_letter_code
_entity_poly.pdbx_strand_id
1 'polypeptide(L)' 'MFYHIQLQHDVSLHPKFFGPNLNETVKSKLFSEVEGTCTGKYGFVVAVTTIDTIGNGLIQPGMFCDGFR' A
#
# COMPACT_ATOMS: atom_id res chain seq x y z
N MET A 1 4.88 -20.85 -14.28
CA MET A 1 3.99 -21.42 -13.24
C MET A 1 3.42 -20.26 -12.45
N PHE A 2 2.11 -20.23 -12.22
CA PHE A 2 1.44 -19.15 -11.49
C PHE A 2 1.04 -19.63 -10.11
N TYR A 3 1.11 -18.75 -9.13
CA TYR A 3 0.80 -19.06 -7.73
C TYR A 3 -0.17 -18.01 -7.17
N HIS A 4 -1.12 -18.45 -6.36
CA HIS A 4 -1.94 -17.58 -5.53
C HIS A 4 -1.40 -17.69 -4.10
N ILE A 5 -0.80 -16.61 -3.60
CA ILE A 5 -0.24 -16.53 -2.26
C ILE A 5 -0.73 -15.25 -1.57
N GLN A 6 -0.76 -15.28 -0.24
CA GLN A 6 -1.03 -14.09 0.57
C GLN A 6 0.26 -13.29 0.76
N LEU A 7 0.21 -12.00 0.45
CA LEU A 7 1.32 -11.07 0.64
C LEU A 7 0.90 -9.98 1.63
N GLN A 8 1.80 -9.63 2.55
CA GLN A 8 1.64 -8.45 3.41
C GLN A 8 2.51 -7.34 2.87
N HIS A 9 1.92 -6.16 2.65
CA HIS A 9 2.60 -4.95 2.19
C HIS A 9 2.06 -3.75 2.96
N ASP A 10 2.96 -2.88 3.41
CA ASP A 10 2.61 -1.67 4.16
C ASP A 10 2.52 -0.49 3.20
N VAL A 11 1.41 0.26 3.25
CA VAL A 11 1.15 1.39 2.35
C VAL A 11 1.17 2.68 3.13
N SER A 12 2.12 3.56 2.78
CA SER A 12 2.18 4.92 3.33
C SER A 12 1.36 5.89 2.49
N LEU A 13 0.47 6.64 3.15
CA LEU A 13 -0.39 7.65 2.55
C LEU A 13 -0.14 9.03 3.15
N HIS A 14 -0.12 10.04 2.28
CA HIS A 14 -0.02 11.42 2.71
C HIS A 14 -1.33 11.87 3.38
N PRO A 15 -1.29 12.66 4.48
CA PRO A 15 -2.48 13.10 5.22
C PRO A 15 -3.53 13.82 4.36
N LYS A 16 -3.11 14.45 3.25
CA LYS A 16 -4.01 15.08 2.27
C LYS A 16 -5.07 14.12 1.70
N PHE A 17 -4.77 12.83 1.64
CA PHE A 17 -5.66 11.80 1.10
C PHE A 17 -6.46 11.06 2.19
N PHE A 18 -6.35 11.49 3.47
CA PHE A 18 -7.24 11.05 4.54
C PHE A 18 -8.61 11.71 4.35
N GLY A 19 -9.41 11.15 3.46
CA GLY A 19 -10.78 11.55 3.18
C GLY A 19 -11.77 10.39 3.33
N PRO A 20 -13.06 10.62 3.05
CA PRO A 20 -14.09 9.56 3.08
C PRO A 20 -13.79 8.39 2.14
N ASN A 21 -12.99 8.63 1.09
CA ASN A 21 -12.55 7.63 0.11
C ASN A 21 -11.17 7.03 0.45
N LEU A 22 -10.74 7.05 1.72
CA LEU A 22 -9.45 6.51 2.14
C LEU A 22 -9.28 5.05 1.71
N ASN A 23 -10.32 4.23 1.86
CA ASN A 23 -10.28 2.82 1.47
C ASN A 23 -9.97 2.65 -0.03
N GLU A 24 -10.60 3.44 -0.88
CA GLU A 24 -10.37 3.40 -2.33
C GLU A 24 -8.96 3.89 -2.67
N THR A 25 -8.51 4.96 -2.02
CA THR A 25 -7.16 5.51 -2.23
C THR A 25 -6.09 4.51 -1.81
N VAL A 26 -6.27 3.83 -0.67
CA VAL A 26 -5.37 2.76 -0.19
C VAL A 26 -5.33 1.62 -1.20
N LYS A 27 -6.49 1.16 -1.69
CA LYS A 27 -6.56 0.10 -2.71
C LYS A 27 -5.81 0.48 -3.98
N SER A 28 -6.09 1.67 -4.51
CA SER A 28 -5.44 2.15 -5.74
C SER A 28 -3.93 2.29 -5.57
N LYS A 29 -3.48 2.77 -4.41
CA LYS A 29 -2.07 2.90 -4.07
C LYS A 29 -1.40 1.53 -3.96
N LEU A 30 -2.04 0.59 -3.27
CA LEU A 30 -1.57 -0.78 -3.13
C LEU A 30 -1.40 -1.45 -4.49
N PHE A 31 -2.42 -1.40 -5.35
CA PHE A 31 -2.34 -1.97 -6.69
C PHE A 31 -1.19 -1.37 -7.49
N SER A 32 -1.05 -0.04 -7.50
CA SER A 32 0.04 0.62 -8.23
C SER A 32 1.44 0.30 -7.69
N GLU A 33 1.59 0.03 -6.39
CA GLU A 33 2.89 -0.26 -5.78
C GLU A 33 3.28 -1.72 -5.89
N VAL A 34 2.33 -2.66 -5.97
CA VAL A 34 2.63 -4.10 -6.00
C VAL A 34 2.49 -4.70 -7.39
N GLU A 35 1.53 -4.27 -8.20
CA GLU A 35 1.31 -4.82 -9.54
C GLU A 35 2.47 -4.46 -10.46
N GLY A 36 3.04 -5.48 -11.10
CA GLY A 36 4.21 -5.30 -11.96
C GLY A 36 5.54 -5.22 -11.21
N THR A 37 5.56 -5.45 -9.89
CA THR A 37 6.83 -5.51 -9.15
C THR A 37 7.46 -6.90 -9.17
N CYS A 38 8.80 -6.92 -9.19
CA CYS A 38 9.59 -8.13 -9.05
C CYS A 38 10.18 -8.18 -7.64
N THR A 39 9.77 -9.14 -6.82
CA THR A 39 10.43 -9.40 -5.53
C THR A 39 11.29 -10.65 -5.66
N GLY A 40 12.56 -10.61 -5.25
CA GLY A 40 13.43 -11.79 -5.33
C GLY A 40 12.93 -13.02 -4.56
N LYS A 41 12.08 -12.80 -3.54
CA LYS A 41 11.49 -13.86 -2.71
C LYS A 41 10.23 -14.50 -3.31
N TYR A 42 9.41 -13.71 -4.01
CA TYR A 42 8.06 -14.13 -4.47
C TYR A 42 7.91 -14.16 -5.99
N GLY A 43 8.90 -13.66 -6.73
CA GLY A 43 8.88 -13.56 -8.18
C GLY A 43 8.18 -12.29 -8.66
N PHE A 44 7.54 -12.40 -9.83
CA PHE A 44 6.82 -11.30 -10.46
C PHE A 44 5.36 -11.26 -9.99
N VAL A 45 4.95 -10.11 -9.45
CA VAL A 45 3.56 -9.88 -9.05
C VAL A 45 2.75 -9.45 -10.27
N VAL A 46 1.88 -10.35 -10.74
CA VAL A 46 1.05 -10.10 -11.94
C VAL A 46 -0.14 -9.20 -11.63
N ALA A 47 -0.91 -9.56 -10.60
CA ALA A 47 -2.13 -8.85 -10.20
C ALA A 47 -2.51 -9.19 -8.75
N VAL A 48 -3.19 -8.27 -8.07
CA VAL A 48 -3.78 -8.53 -6.75
C VAL A 48 -5.20 -9.04 -6.90
N THR A 49 -5.51 -10.21 -6.31
CA THR A 49 -6.85 -10.82 -6.46
C THR A 49 -7.87 -10.26 -5.48
N THR A 50 -7.53 -10.23 -4.20
CA THR A 50 -8.41 -9.74 -3.12
C THR A 50 -7.59 -9.11 -2.02
N ILE A 51 -8.22 -8.19 -1.27
CA ILE A 51 -7.62 -7.57 -0.08
C ILE A 51 -8.41 -8.08 1.11
N ASP A 52 -7.76 -8.90 1.93
CA ASP A 52 -8.38 -9.62 3.04
C ASP A 52 -8.66 -8.68 4.23
N THR A 53 -7.62 -8.00 4.72
CA THR A 53 -7.72 -7.09 5.87
C THR A 53 -6.92 -5.82 5.65
N ILE A 54 -7.53 -4.67 5.98
CA ILE A 54 -6.82 -3.39 6.10
C ILE A 54 -6.51 -3.21 7.59
N GLY A 55 -5.22 -3.18 7.94
CA GLY A 55 -4.77 -3.00 9.32
C GLY A 55 -5.10 -1.61 9.87
N ASN A 56 -5.01 -1.45 11.20
CA ASN A 56 -5.11 -0.15 11.85
C ASN A 56 -3.94 0.73 11.40
N GLY A 57 -4.22 1.78 10.62
CA GLY A 57 -3.20 2.72 10.16
C GLY A 57 -2.51 3.39 11.34
N LEU A 58 -1.18 3.28 11.39
CA LEU A 58 -0.36 3.98 12.39
C LEU A 58 0.08 5.31 11.82
N ILE A 59 -0.16 6.39 12.58
CA ILE A 59 0.36 7.71 12.23
C ILE A 59 1.83 7.75 12.66
N GLN A 60 2.74 7.88 11.71
CA GLN A 60 4.16 8.00 12.00
C GLN A 60 4.48 9.44 12.43
N PRO A 61 4.87 9.70 13.69
CA PRO A 61 5.21 11.04 14.14
C PRO A 61 6.58 11.42 13.55
N GLY A 62 6.59 12.32 12.56
CA GLY A 62 7.85 12.78 11.94
C GLY A 62 7.70 13.43 10.56
N MET A 63 6.58 13.22 9.85
CA MET A 63 6.34 13.85 8.55
C MET A 63 5.78 15.29 8.63
N PHE A 64 5.53 15.82 9.83
CA PHE A 64 5.07 17.21 10.04
C PHE A 64 6.23 18.22 10.18
N CYS A 65 7.42 17.86 9.71
CA CYS A 65 8.54 18.79 9.62
C CYS A 65 8.60 19.38 8.20
N ASP A 66 7.50 19.96 7.73
CA ASP A 66 7.60 21.04 6.74
C ASP A 66 8.20 22.23 7.48
N GLY A 67 9.54 22.27 7.45
CA GLY A 67 10.32 23.37 7.97
C GLY A 67 9.85 24.66 7.33
N PHE A 68 9.22 25.51 8.15
CA PHE A 68 9.33 26.95 8.01
C PHE A 68 10.84 27.29 7.89
N ARG A 69 11.30 27.54 6.66
CA ARG A 69 12.51 28.30 6.37
C ARG A 69 12.23 29.21 5.20
#